data_AF-A0A7W0VLS4-F1
#
_entry.id   AF-A0A7W0VLS4-F1
#
_cell.length_a   1.000
_cell.length_b   1.000
_cell.length_c   1.000
_cell.angle_alpha   90.00
_cell.angle_beta   90.00
_cell.angle_gamma   90.00
#
_symmetry.space_group_name_H-M   'P 1'
#
loop_
_entity.id
_entity.type
_entity.pdbx_description
1 polymer ?
#
loop_
_entity_poly.entity_id
_entity_poly.type
_entity_poly.pdbx_seq_one_letter_code
_entity_poly.pdbx_strand_id
1 'polypeptide(L)'
;GARHADTDGLDPVSSEDHGGVRVRRYERTPVTVLSDVRARIGTVQATGGGRGPSLELVEVGFAPHRCILIVPNPGKPVRLTFPQVQLGSELVGYVGLADVFTRRDIRAPGKLEVEIGGTIMATATPGVDDGWVRFQTATTPGTADVTFIASAEAPNRQLCFAAEARQ
;
A
#
# COMPACT_ATOMS: atom_id res chain seq x y z
N GLY A 1 -5.52 -11.19 21.80
CA GLY A 1 -4.07 -11.33 21.61
C GLY A 1 -3.70 -10.65 20.31
N ALA A 2 -2.60 -9.89 20.28
CA ALA A 2 -2.15 -9.23 19.06
C ALA A 2 -1.96 -10.26 17.95
N ARG A 3 -2.55 -10.01 16.77
CA ARG A 3 -2.40 -10.83 15.55
C ARG A 3 -1.88 -9.94 14.44
N HIS A 4 -0.92 -10.45 13.67
CA HIS A 4 -0.41 -9.76 12.49
C HIS A 4 -1.39 -9.96 11.34
N ALA A 5 -1.54 -8.97 10.44
CA ALA A 5 -2.45 -9.05 9.30
C ALA A 5 -2.14 -10.25 8.37
N ASP A 6 -0.88 -10.67 8.28
CA ASP A 6 -0.48 -11.85 7.50
C ASP A 6 -0.98 -13.19 8.06
N THR A 7 -1.44 -13.20 9.31
CA THR A 7 -1.99 -14.38 10.01
C THR A 7 -3.50 -14.29 10.20
N ASP A 8 -4.13 -13.24 9.65
CA ASP A 8 -5.56 -13.06 9.82
C ASP A 8 -6.34 -14.13 9.04
N GLY A 9 -7.34 -14.72 9.70
CA GLY A 9 -8.08 -15.88 9.17
C GLY A 9 -7.30 -17.20 9.08
N LEU A 10 -6.04 -17.26 9.50
CA LEU A 10 -5.26 -18.51 9.53
C LEU A 10 -5.30 -19.17 10.90
N ASP A 11 -5.41 -20.50 10.90
CA ASP A 11 -5.16 -21.32 12.08
C ASP A 11 -3.66 -21.66 12.18
N PRO A 12 -3.08 -21.62 13.39
CA PRO A 12 -1.68 -21.98 13.58
C PRO A 12 -1.48 -23.48 13.37
N VAL A 13 -0.49 -23.85 12.55
CA VAL A 13 -0.09 -25.27 12.37
C VAL A 13 0.67 -25.80 13.58
N SER A 14 1.27 -24.91 14.39
CA SER A 14 1.79 -25.25 15.72
C SER A 14 1.72 -24.05 16.67
N SER A 15 1.67 -24.34 17.97
CA SER A 15 1.70 -23.35 19.04
C SER A 15 2.49 -23.89 20.23
N GLU A 16 3.54 -23.19 20.63
CA GLU A 16 4.44 -23.57 21.73
C GLU A 16 4.55 -22.43 22.74
N ASP A 17 4.79 -22.78 24.01
CA ASP A 17 5.03 -21.81 25.09
C ASP A 17 6.48 -21.89 25.52
N HIS A 18 7.19 -20.77 25.40
CA HIS A 18 8.59 -20.62 25.76
C HIS A 18 8.70 -19.60 26.89
N GLY A 19 8.53 -20.07 28.14
CA GLY A 19 8.68 -19.24 29.33
C GLY A 19 7.65 -18.10 29.44
N GLY A 20 6.40 -18.34 29.01
CA GLY A 20 5.33 -17.34 28.99
C GLY A 20 5.18 -16.61 27.66
N VAL A 21 6.07 -16.87 26.69
CA VAL A 21 5.97 -16.37 25.32
C VAL A 21 5.33 -17.45 24.43
N ARG A 22 4.12 -17.18 23.94
CA ARG A 22 3.44 -18.09 23.01
C ARG A 22 3.89 -17.85 21.58
N VAL A 23 4.65 -18.80 21.03
CA VAL A 23 5.10 -18.81 19.64
C VAL A 23 4.13 -19.62 18.80
N ARG A 24 3.67 -19.09 17.67
CA ARG A 24 2.76 -19.78 16.75
C ARG A 24 3.36 -19.81 15.36
N ARG A 25 3.31 -20.99 14.72
CA ARG A 25 3.67 -21.16 13.31
C ARG A 25 2.39 -21.16 12.49
N TYR A 26 2.42 -20.47 11.36
CA TYR A 26 1.32 -20.43 10.38
C TYR A 26 1.89 -20.84 9.02
N GLU A 27 1.05 -21.49 8.22
CA GLU A 27 1.36 -21.82 6.83
C GLU A 27 0.27 -21.28 5.93
N ARG A 28 0.64 -20.85 4.72
CA ARG A 28 -0.29 -20.44 3.69
C ARG A 28 0.24 -20.88 2.34
N THR A 29 -0.66 -21.23 1.43
CA THR A 29 -0.30 -21.45 0.03
C THR A 29 0.25 -20.14 -0.53
N PRO A 30 1.44 -20.14 -1.18
CA PRO A 30 1.96 -18.96 -1.84
C PRO A 30 0.98 -18.47 -2.90
N VAL A 31 0.69 -17.17 -2.89
CA VAL A 31 -0.12 -16.54 -3.92
C VAL A 31 0.76 -16.25 -5.13
N THR A 32 0.25 -16.46 -6.34
CA THR A 32 1.00 -16.13 -7.56
C THR A 32 0.93 -14.62 -7.80
N VAL A 33 2.07 -13.93 -7.80
CA VAL A 33 2.16 -12.50 -8.11
C VAL A 33 2.42 -12.34 -9.60
N LEU A 34 1.47 -11.73 -10.31
CA LEU A 34 1.57 -11.47 -11.75
C LEU A 34 2.27 -10.14 -12.06
N SER A 35 2.09 -9.13 -11.20
CA SER A 35 2.77 -7.84 -11.32
C SER A 35 3.02 -7.23 -9.94
N ASP A 36 4.23 -6.72 -9.71
CA ASP A 36 4.55 -5.81 -8.60
C ASP A 36 4.68 -4.38 -9.14
N VAL A 37 3.86 -3.46 -8.65
CA VAL A 37 3.82 -2.07 -9.10
C VAL A 37 5.16 -1.36 -8.83
N ARG A 38 5.89 -1.71 -7.75
CA ARG A 38 7.20 -1.13 -7.44
C ARG A 38 8.24 -1.46 -8.50
N ALA A 39 8.21 -2.69 -9.02
CA ALA A 39 9.11 -3.13 -10.09
C ALA A 39 8.85 -2.38 -11.41
N ARG A 40 7.67 -1.75 -11.54
CA ARG A 40 7.23 -1.00 -12.72
C ARG A 40 7.41 0.52 -12.58
N ILE A 41 8.10 1.00 -11.55
CA ILE A 41 8.28 2.45 -11.35
C ILE A 41 8.94 3.15 -12.55
N GLY A 42 9.79 2.44 -13.31
CA GLY A 42 10.41 2.98 -14.52
C GLY A 42 9.45 3.24 -15.69
N THR A 43 8.22 2.71 -15.64
CA THR A 43 7.21 2.88 -16.70
C THR A 43 6.06 3.79 -16.28
N VAL A 44 6.09 4.35 -15.07
CA VAL A 44 4.98 5.13 -14.53
C VAL A 44 4.86 6.48 -15.22
N GLN A 45 3.63 6.87 -15.53
CA GLN A 45 3.29 8.21 -15.97
C GLN A 45 2.73 8.99 -14.78
N ALA A 46 3.42 10.05 -14.38
CA ALA A 46 3.02 10.88 -13.24
C ALA A 46 2.45 12.22 -13.71
N THR A 47 1.30 12.61 -13.15
CA THR A 47 0.68 13.93 -13.37
C THR A 47 0.17 14.50 -12.05
N GLY A 48 -0.14 15.80 -12.03
CA GLY A 48 -0.64 16.50 -10.84
C GLY A 48 0.42 17.32 -10.11
N GLY A 49 0.19 17.64 -8.85
CA GLY A 49 1.05 18.53 -8.06
C GLY A 49 1.64 17.86 -6.83
N GLY A 50 2.97 17.78 -6.74
CA GLY A 50 3.66 17.20 -5.59
C GLY A 50 5.07 16.72 -5.92
N ARG A 51 5.68 15.98 -4.99
CA ARG A 51 6.96 15.30 -5.17
C ARG A 51 6.75 13.80 -5.36
N GLY A 52 7.57 13.17 -6.21
CA GLY A 52 7.52 11.74 -6.51
C GLY A 52 6.97 11.46 -7.91
N PRO A 53 6.89 10.19 -8.33
CA PRO A 53 7.18 8.99 -7.52
C PRO A 53 8.67 8.70 -7.37
N SER A 54 9.08 8.18 -6.20
CA SER A 54 10.41 7.60 -5.95
C SER A 54 10.27 6.24 -5.26
N LEU A 55 11.20 5.33 -5.50
CA LEU A 55 11.25 4.04 -4.78
C LEU A 55 12.21 4.19 -3.59
N GLU A 56 11.67 4.13 -2.38
CA GLU A 56 12.42 4.42 -1.14
C GLU A 56 12.21 3.34 -0.08
N LEU A 57 13.16 3.23 0.84
CA LEU A 57 13.03 2.46 2.08
C LEU A 57 12.74 3.45 3.21
N VAL A 58 11.52 3.44 3.75
CA VAL A 58 11.06 4.42 4.75
C VAL A 58 10.36 3.72 5.92
N GLU A 59 10.28 4.38 7.07
CA GLU A 59 9.51 3.90 8.22
C GLU A 59 8.03 4.30 8.08
N VAL A 60 7.15 3.30 8.24
CA VAL A 60 5.69 3.45 8.38
C VAL A 60 5.26 2.60 9.58
N GLY A 61 4.50 3.17 10.50
CA GLY A 61 4.03 2.44 11.69
C GLY A 61 5.13 1.73 12.49
N PHE A 62 6.31 2.33 12.63
CA PHE A 62 7.49 1.76 13.30
C PHE A 62 8.11 0.54 12.61
N ALA A 63 7.76 0.26 11.34
CA ALA A 63 8.36 -0.79 10.53
C ALA A 63 8.97 -0.22 9.23
N PRO A 64 10.09 -0.79 8.74
CA PRO A 64 10.69 -0.36 7.48
C PRO A 64 9.95 -0.97 6.28
N HIS A 65 9.62 -0.15 5.28
CA HIS A 65 8.94 -0.55 4.05
C HIS A 65 9.66 -0.03 2.81
N ARG A 66 9.92 -0.92 1.85
CA ARG A 66 10.34 -0.54 0.49
C ARG A 66 9.11 -0.28 -0.37
N CYS A 67 8.84 0.97 -0.69
CA CYS A 67 7.60 1.43 -1.29
C CYS A 67 7.81 2.56 -2.30
N ILE A 68 6.75 2.86 -3.05
CA ILE A 68 6.68 4.08 -3.85
C ILE A 68 6.26 5.21 -2.92
N LEU A 69 7.12 6.22 -2.80
CA LEU A 69 6.89 7.41 -2.01
C LEU A 69 6.32 8.54 -2.90
N ILE A 70 5.26 9.18 -2.41
CA ILE A 70 4.63 10.35 -3.02
C ILE A 70 4.35 11.38 -1.94
N VAL A 71 4.56 12.66 -2.24
CA VAL A 71 4.14 13.77 -1.39
C VAL A 71 3.24 14.70 -2.19
N PRO A 72 1.90 14.51 -2.17
CA PRO A 72 0.99 15.41 -2.86
C PRO A 72 1.00 16.80 -2.21
N ASN A 73 0.84 17.84 -3.03
CA ASN A 73 0.55 19.18 -2.52
C ASN A 73 -0.91 19.23 -2.02
N PRO A 74 -1.21 20.03 -0.98
CA PRO A 74 -2.58 20.20 -0.47
C PRO A 74 -3.60 20.50 -1.57
N GLY A 75 -4.68 19.73 -1.64
CA GLY A 75 -5.75 19.90 -2.63
C GLY A 75 -5.35 19.65 -4.09
N LYS A 76 -4.14 19.16 -4.34
CA LYS A 76 -3.62 18.85 -5.69
C LYS A 76 -3.18 17.38 -5.75
N PRO A 77 -4.10 16.46 -6.09
CA PRO A 77 -3.77 15.04 -6.18
C PRO A 77 -2.63 14.76 -7.18
N VAL A 78 -1.83 13.75 -6.88
CA VAL A 78 -0.84 13.17 -7.80
C VAL A 78 -1.44 11.89 -8.37
N ARG A 79 -1.45 11.75 -9.69
CA ARG A 79 -1.91 10.54 -10.39
C ARG A 79 -0.72 9.80 -10.97
N LEU A 80 -0.59 8.52 -10.63
CA LEU A 80 0.44 7.63 -11.13
C LEU A 80 -0.19 6.52 -11.95
N THR A 81 -0.11 6.62 -13.28
CA THR A 81 -0.64 5.61 -14.19
C THR A 81 0.46 4.64 -14.58
N PHE A 82 0.25 3.37 -14.26
CA PHE A 82 1.10 2.26 -14.67
C PHE A 82 0.47 1.61 -15.89
N PRO A 83 1.08 1.73 -17.07
CA PRO A 83 0.53 1.16 -18.28
C PRO A 83 0.69 -0.36 -18.28
N GLN A 84 -0.27 -1.06 -18.87
CA GLN A 84 -0.17 -2.48 -19.22
C GLN A 84 0.25 -3.38 -18.04
N VAL A 85 -0.38 -3.20 -16.87
CA VAL A 85 -0.20 -4.08 -15.72
C VAL A 85 -0.91 -5.40 -15.99
N GLN A 86 -0.21 -6.52 -15.80
CA GLN A 86 -0.82 -7.84 -15.88
C GLN A 86 -1.60 -8.08 -14.59
N LEU A 87 -2.93 -7.94 -14.66
CA LEU A 87 -3.87 -8.19 -13.58
C LEU A 87 -4.24 -9.68 -13.50
N GLY A 88 -4.52 -10.13 -12.28
CA GLY A 88 -5.09 -11.44 -11.98
C GLY A 88 -6.51 -11.32 -11.44
N SER A 89 -6.85 -12.17 -10.47
CA SER A 89 -8.16 -12.17 -9.81
C SER A 89 -8.32 -11.03 -8.79
N GLU A 90 -7.20 -10.53 -8.25
CA GLU A 90 -7.19 -9.42 -7.30
C GLU A 90 -6.01 -8.46 -7.52
N LEU A 91 -6.20 -7.22 -7.09
CA LEU A 91 -5.13 -6.25 -6.84
C LEU A 91 -5.17 -5.90 -5.35
N VAL A 92 -4.05 -6.13 -4.68
CA VAL A 92 -3.90 -5.87 -3.25
C VAL A 92 -2.70 -4.98 -3.02
N GLY A 93 -2.82 -4.09 -2.05
CA GLY A 93 -1.70 -3.27 -1.64
C GLY A 93 -1.86 -2.72 -0.25
N TYR A 94 -0.88 -1.92 0.13
CA TYR A 94 -0.82 -1.27 1.41
C TYR A 94 -0.32 0.15 1.21
N VAL A 95 -0.85 1.06 2.01
CA VAL A 95 -0.42 2.45 2.04
C VAL A 95 -0.33 2.95 3.47
N GLY A 96 0.65 3.79 3.75
CA GLY A 96 0.78 4.44 5.04
C GLY A 96 1.45 5.79 4.91
N LEU A 97 1.42 6.54 6.00
CA LEU A 97 2.18 7.77 6.11
C LEU A 97 3.60 7.42 6.56
N ALA A 98 4.59 7.78 5.75
CA ALA A 98 6.00 7.72 6.13
C ALA A 98 6.36 8.89 7.06
N ASP A 99 7.46 8.72 7.79
CA ASP A 99 8.07 9.72 8.69
C ASP A 99 7.22 10.06 9.95
N VAL A 100 7.66 9.52 11.08
CA VAL A 100 7.04 9.72 12.41
C VAL A 100 7.02 11.19 12.86
N PHE A 101 7.99 12.02 12.45
CA PHE A 101 8.08 13.40 12.94
C PHE A 101 7.01 14.29 12.32
N THR A 102 6.76 14.15 11.01
CA THR A 102 5.70 14.90 10.33
C THR A 102 4.28 14.39 10.66
N ARG A 103 4.15 13.17 11.21
CA ARG A 103 2.90 12.62 11.76
C ARG A 103 2.55 13.20 13.14
N ARG A 104 3.55 13.57 13.95
CA ARG A 104 3.32 14.13 15.30
C ARG A 104 2.63 15.49 15.25
N ASP A 105 3.07 16.35 14.34
CA ASP A 105 2.68 17.77 14.33
C ASP A 105 1.46 18.04 13.44
N ILE A 106 1.18 17.15 12.47
CA ILE A 106 0.01 17.26 11.56
C ILE A 106 -0.74 15.93 11.59
N ARG A 107 -1.95 15.93 12.14
CA ARG A 107 -2.80 14.74 12.29
C ARG A 107 -3.72 14.42 11.11
N ALA A 108 -3.77 15.29 10.10
CA ALA A 108 -4.59 15.07 8.92
C ALA A 108 -4.12 13.82 8.14
N PRO A 109 -5.05 13.00 7.64
CA PRO A 109 -4.71 11.79 6.90
C PRO A 109 -4.20 12.11 5.50
N GLY A 110 -3.61 11.11 4.85
CA GLY A 110 -3.51 11.07 3.40
C GLY A 110 -4.58 10.15 2.82
N LYS A 111 -4.75 10.15 1.50
CA LYS A 111 -5.68 9.28 0.78
C LYS A 111 -4.99 8.68 -0.43
N LEU A 112 -5.22 7.40 -0.68
CA LEU A 112 -4.84 6.69 -1.89
C LEU A 112 -6.08 6.05 -2.50
N GLU A 113 -6.33 6.34 -3.76
CA GLU A 113 -7.36 5.68 -4.56
C GLU A 113 -6.72 4.87 -5.67
N VAL A 114 -7.35 3.77 -6.04
CA VAL A 114 -6.93 2.91 -7.15
C VAL A 114 -8.02 2.94 -8.21
N GLU A 115 -7.63 3.36 -9.40
CA GLU A 115 -8.49 3.48 -10.56
C GLU A 115 -8.08 2.46 -11.63
N ILE A 116 -9.05 1.71 -12.16
CA ILE A 116 -8.85 0.77 -13.27
C ILE A 116 -9.99 1.01 -14.25
N GLY A 117 -9.67 1.25 -15.52
CA GLY A 117 -10.68 1.55 -16.55
C GLY A 117 -11.53 2.79 -16.23
N GLY A 118 -10.94 3.81 -15.57
CA GLY A 118 -11.63 5.05 -15.20
C GLY A 118 -12.57 4.95 -13.99
N THR A 119 -12.65 3.79 -13.33
CA THR A 119 -13.48 3.58 -12.14
C THR A 119 -12.60 3.43 -10.90
N ILE A 120 -12.96 4.09 -9.80
CA ILE A 120 -12.29 3.89 -8.50
C ILE A 120 -12.70 2.54 -7.92
N MET A 121 -11.75 1.62 -7.85
CA MET A 121 -11.94 0.23 -7.46
C MET A 121 -11.58 -0.02 -5.99
N ALA A 122 -10.71 0.82 -5.41
CA ALA A 122 -10.33 0.77 -4.00
C ALA A 122 -9.92 2.14 -3.48
N THR A 123 -10.09 2.35 -2.18
CA THR A 123 -9.67 3.56 -1.46
C THR A 123 -9.09 3.18 -0.11
N ALA A 124 -7.99 3.81 0.28
CA ALA A 124 -7.43 3.75 1.62
C ALA A 124 -7.05 5.14 2.13
N THR A 125 -7.26 5.37 3.42
CA THR A 125 -7.05 6.67 4.07
C THR A 125 -6.18 6.48 5.31
N PRO A 126 -4.85 6.36 5.18
CA PRO A 126 -3.98 6.20 6.34
C PRO A 126 -3.95 7.47 7.19
N GLY A 127 -4.28 7.32 8.46
CA GLY A 127 -4.09 8.30 9.52
C GLY A 127 -2.70 8.22 10.15
N VAL A 128 -2.45 9.09 11.13
CA VAL A 128 -1.13 9.22 11.78
C VAL A 128 -0.77 8.10 12.74
N ASP A 129 -1.80 7.51 13.35
CA ASP A 129 -1.67 6.38 14.28
C ASP A 129 -1.82 5.03 13.55
N ASP A 130 -2.12 5.07 12.24
CA ASP A 130 -2.21 3.89 11.41
C ASP A 130 -0.81 3.42 10.99
N GLY A 131 -0.62 2.11 11.00
CA GLY A 131 0.51 1.48 10.34
C GLY A 131 0.31 1.41 8.83
N TRP A 132 0.67 0.27 8.24
CA TRP A 132 0.48 0.04 6.81
C TRP A 132 -0.95 -0.44 6.55
N VAL A 133 -1.80 0.45 6.05
CA VAL A 133 -3.23 0.19 5.83
C VAL A 133 -3.43 -0.59 4.54
N ARG A 134 -4.07 -1.75 4.62
CA ARG A 134 -4.37 -2.61 3.47
C ARG A 134 -5.52 -2.05 2.64
N PHE A 135 -5.40 -2.15 1.32
CA PHE A 135 -6.50 -2.05 0.37
C PHE A 135 -6.52 -3.27 -0.55
N GLN A 136 -7.70 -3.61 -1.07
CA GLN A 136 -7.86 -4.69 -2.04
C GLN A 136 -9.04 -4.40 -2.96
N THR A 137 -8.99 -4.95 -4.17
CA THR A 137 -10.14 -4.98 -5.08
C THR A 137 -10.07 -6.20 -5.98
N ALA A 138 -11.24 -6.73 -6.33
CA ALA A 138 -11.33 -7.79 -7.33
C ALA A 138 -11.03 -7.20 -8.71
N THR A 139 -10.30 -7.94 -9.53
CA THR A 139 -9.96 -7.54 -10.90
C THR A 139 -10.37 -8.60 -11.89
N THR A 140 -10.62 -8.18 -13.12
CA THR A 140 -10.75 -9.12 -14.24
C THR A 140 -9.33 -9.47 -14.72
N PRO A 141 -8.96 -10.76 -14.81
CA PRO A 141 -7.66 -11.16 -15.32
C PRO A 141 -7.42 -10.62 -16.74
N GLY A 142 -6.23 -10.09 -16.99
CA GLY A 142 -5.89 -9.45 -18.26
C GLY A 142 -4.91 -8.30 -18.08
N THR A 143 -4.57 -7.64 -19.17
CA THR A 143 -3.71 -6.45 -19.13
C THR A 143 -4.58 -5.19 -19.06
N ALA A 144 -4.28 -4.30 -18.13
CA ALA A 144 -4.96 -3.01 -18.01
C ALA A 144 -4.02 -1.92 -17.47
N ASP A 145 -4.37 -0.67 -17.71
CA ASP A 145 -3.71 0.46 -17.05
C ASP A 145 -4.28 0.63 -15.64
N VAL A 146 -3.40 0.81 -14.67
CA VAL A 146 -3.76 0.99 -13.25
C VAL A 146 -3.27 2.34 -12.80
N THR A 147 -4.18 3.18 -12.31
CA THR A 147 -3.84 4.51 -11.81
C THR A 147 -3.97 4.57 -10.30
N PHE A 148 -2.90 4.97 -9.61
CA PHE A 148 -2.92 5.30 -8.19
C PHE A 148 -3.03 6.81 -8.01
N ILE A 149 -4.02 7.27 -7.27
CA ILE A 149 -4.31 8.68 -7.05
C ILE A 149 -4.04 8.99 -5.59
N ALA A 150 -2.96 9.72 -5.33
CA ALA A 150 -2.55 10.12 -4.00
C ALA A 150 -2.99 11.56 -3.73
N SER A 151 -3.67 11.80 -2.62
CA SER A 151 -4.11 13.14 -2.22
C SER A 151 -3.97 13.38 -0.72
N ALA A 152 -3.92 14.65 -0.35
CA ALA A 152 -3.90 15.12 1.02
C ALA A 152 -4.45 16.55 1.11
N GLU A 153 -5.09 16.88 2.22
CA GLU A 153 -5.54 18.24 2.53
C GLU A 153 -4.48 19.05 3.30
N ALA A 154 -3.54 18.36 3.94
CA ALA A 154 -2.44 18.98 4.67
C ALA A 154 -1.10 18.81 3.94
N PRO A 155 -0.13 19.71 4.16
CA PRO A 155 1.17 19.60 3.50
C PRO A 155 2.00 18.44 4.06
N ASN A 156 3.04 18.05 3.30
CA ASN A 156 4.05 17.09 3.72
C ASN A 156 3.48 15.73 4.17
N ARG A 157 2.39 15.26 3.54
CA ARG A 157 1.88 13.90 3.76
C ARG A 157 2.66 12.94 2.87
N GLN A 158 3.63 12.24 3.45
CA GLN A 158 4.48 11.31 2.72
C GLN A 158 3.77 9.96 2.57
N LEU A 159 3.01 9.78 1.49
CA LEU A 159 2.32 8.53 1.21
C LEU A 159 3.30 7.49 0.66
N CYS A 160 3.44 6.38 1.38
CA CYS A 160 4.29 5.24 1.05
C CYS A 160 3.40 4.04 0.75
N PHE A 161 3.39 3.57 -0.52
CA PHE A 161 2.54 2.45 -0.91
C PHE A 161 3.24 1.39 -1.75
N ALA A 162 2.71 0.18 -1.70
CA ALA A 162 3.08 -0.95 -2.55
C ALA A 162 1.81 -1.70 -2.96
N ALA A 163 1.81 -2.28 -4.17
CA ALA A 163 0.69 -3.04 -4.67
C ALA A 163 1.15 -4.17 -5.60
N GLU A 164 0.40 -5.27 -5.57
CA GLU A 164 0.64 -6.48 -6.34
C GLU A 164 -0.67 -6.95 -6.95
N ALA A 165 -0.63 -7.29 -8.23
CA ALA A 165 -1.69 -8.05 -8.88
C ALA A 165 -1.43 -9.54 -8.67
N ARG A 166 -2.45 -10.27 -8.22
CA ARG A 166 -2.34 -11.65 -7.78
C ARG A 166 -3.38 -12.56 -8.44
N GLN A 167 -3.07 -13.84 -8.52
CA GLN A 167 -3.95 -14.91 -9.01
C GLN A 167 -4.36 -15.86 -7.90
#